data_AF-A0A740MJ45-F1
#
_entry.id   AF-A0A740MJ45-F1
#
_cell.length_a   1.000
_cell.length_b   1.000
_cell.length_c   1.000
_cell.angle_alpha   90.00
_cell.angle_beta   90.00
_cell.angle_gamma   90.00
#
_symmetry.space_group_name_H-M   'P 1'
#
loop_
_entity.id
_entity.type
_entity.pdbx_description
1 polymer ?
#
loop_
_entity_poly.entity_id
_entity_poly.type
_entity_poly.pdbx_seq_one_letter_code
_entity_poly.pdbx_strand_id
1 'polypeptide(L)'
;MLWPVNMSVAEIDAADCPDDCRGDGTWLYQDGKVVQRGYSPEELRKKAEAEKVRRLAEAESAIAPLARAVKLKIATDEEIKRLEAWELYSVMVNRVDTSAPDWPDIPR
;
A
#
# COMPACT_ATOMS: atom_id res chain seq x y z
N MET A 1 -16.47 6.30 29.48
CA MET A 1 -17.42 5.19 29.37
C MET A 1 -17.04 4.39 28.13
N LEU A 2 -16.77 3.08 28.27
CA LEU A 2 -16.38 2.23 27.15
C LEU A 2 -17.63 1.69 26.44
N TRP A 3 -17.59 1.54 25.11
CA TRP A 3 -18.69 0.96 24.30
C TRP A 3 -18.18 -0.15 23.36
N PRO A 4 -17.83 -1.33 23.89
CA PRO A 4 -17.11 -2.37 23.16
C PRO A 4 -18.05 -3.34 22.40
N VAL A 5 -18.91 -2.83 21.52
CA VAL A 5 -19.76 -3.72 20.71
C VAL A 5 -18.89 -4.60 19.81
N ASN A 6 -19.04 -5.92 19.93
CA ASN A 6 -18.23 -6.93 19.24
C ASN A 6 -16.71 -6.84 19.50
N MET A 7 -16.32 -6.24 20.64
CA MET A 7 -14.92 -6.15 21.06
C MET A 7 -14.73 -6.79 22.45
N SER A 8 -13.50 -7.17 22.75
CA SER A 8 -13.11 -7.63 24.09
C SER A 8 -12.42 -6.51 24.86
N VAL A 9 -12.67 -6.44 26.16
CA VAL A 9 -11.98 -5.53 27.09
C VAL A 9 -11.11 -6.38 28.00
N ALA A 10 -9.84 -6.03 28.12
CA ALA A 10 -8.90 -6.63 29.06
C ALA A 10 -8.35 -5.54 29.99
N GLU A 11 -8.17 -5.87 31.25
CA GLU A 11 -7.48 -5.04 32.25
C GLU A 11 -6.01 -5.45 32.30
N ILE A 12 -5.11 -4.47 32.32
CA ILE A 12 -3.65 -4.65 32.39
C ILE A 12 -3.08 -3.67 33.40
N ASP A 13 -1.92 -3.99 33.98
CA ASP A 13 -1.17 -3.01 34.77
C ASP A 13 -0.73 -1.84 33.88
N ALA A 14 -0.76 -0.62 34.42
CA ALA A 14 -0.32 0.55 33.69
C ALA A 14 1.16 0.45 33.28
N ALA A 15 1.99 -0.24 34.07
CA ALA A 15 3.40 -0.48 33.78
C ALA A 15 3.62 -1.47 32.62
N ASP A 16 2.65 -2.32 32.32
CA ASP A 16 2.70 -3.30 31.22
C ASP A 16 2.20 -2.71 29.88
N CYS A 17 1.76 -1.45 29.88
CA CYS A 17 1.35 -0.71 28.70
C CYS A 17 2.50 0.20 28.22
N PRO A 18 3.08 -0.03 27.03
CA PRO A 18 4.10 0.86 26.47
C PRO A 18 3.58 2.29 26.31
N ASP A 19 4.42 3.30 26.59
CA ASP A 19 4.05 4.72 26.50
C ASP A 19 3.56 5.15 25.10
N ASP A 20 3.96 4.42 24.06
CA ASP A 20 3.58 4.65 22.66
C ASP A 20 2.46 3.72 22.16
N CYS A 21 1.82 2.95 23.06
CA CYS A 21 0.68 2.09 22.72
C CYS A 21 -0.53 2.92 22.26
N ARG A 22 -0.73 2.99 20.94
CA ARG A 22 -1.83 3.73 20.31
C ARG A 22 -2.95 2.81 19.84
N GLY A 23 -4.18 3.34 19.85
CA GLY A 23 -5.37 2.70 19.27
C GLY A 23 -5.43 2.78 17.73
N ASP A 24 -4.29 2.68 17.05
CA ASP A 24 -4.18 2.76 15.58
C ASP A 24 -4.07 1.39 14.89
N GLY A 25 -4.14 0.30 15.69
CA GLY A 25 -4.06 -1.07 15.20
C GLY A 25 -2.64 -1.59 14.98
N THR A 26 -1.62 -0.86 15.44
CA THR A 26 -0.21 -1.30 15.46
C THR A 26 0.15 -2.14 16.68
N TRP A 27 -0.75 -2.27 17.64
CA TRP A 27 -0.58 -3.03 18.88
C TRP A 27 -1.61 -4.15 18.98
N LEU A 28 -1.23 -5.27 19.60
CA LEU A 28 -2.08 -6.42 19.86
C LEU A 28 -2.01 -6.78 21.34
N TYR A 29 -3.14 -7.19 21.91
CA TYR A 29 -3.16 -7.82 23.23
C TYR A 29 -3.07 -9.33 23.06
N GLN A 30 -2.00 -9.95 23.59
CA GLN A 30 -1.74 -11.38 23.50
C GLN A 30 -1.25 -11.92 24.84
N ASP A 31 -1.96 -12.91 25.40
CA ASP A 31 -1.58 -13.62 26.63
C ASP A 31 -1.22 -12.72 27.82
N GLY A 32 -2.00 -11.65 28.05
CA GLY A 32 -1.75 -10.73 29.17
C GLY A 32 -0.83 -9.57 28.86
N LYS A 33 -0.28 -9.48 27.64
CA LYS A 33 0.71 -8.47 27.25
C LYS A 33 0.27 -7.66 26.05
N VAL A 34 0.62 -6.37 26.05
CA VAL A 34 0.51 -5.49 24.90
C VAL A 34 1.80 -5.61 24.08
N VAL A 35 1.69 -6.15 22.87
CA VAL A 35 2.83 -6.39 21.97
C VAL A 35 2.65 -5.64 20.67
N GLN A 36 3.76 -5.19 20.08
CA GLN A 36 3.70 -4.56 18.76
C GLN A 36 3.28 -5.61 17.74
N ARG A 37 2.31 -5.27 16.89
CA ARG A 37 1.75 -6.19 15.91
C ARG A 37 2.79 -6.48 14.82
N GLY A 38 3.42 -7.65 14.91
CA GLY A 38 4.10 -8.25 13.77
C GLY A 38 3.07 -8.75 12.76
N TYR A 39 3.08 -8.22 11.54
CA TYR A 39 2.28 -8.79 10.46
C TYR A 39 2.87 -10.14 10.04
N SER A 40 2.00 -11.13 9.83
CA SER A 40 2.43 -12.39 9.25
C SER A 40 2.95 -12.17 7.81
N PRO A 41 3.84 -13.05 7.30
CA PRO A 41 4.28 -12.99 5.91
C PRO A 41 3.11 -13.00 4.91
N GLU A 42 2.02 -13.69 5.23
CA GLU A 42 0.82 -13.71 4.38
C GLU A 42 0.09 -12.36 4.36
N GLU A 43 -0.05 -11.69 5.51
CA GLU A 43 -0.65 -10.35 5.59
C GLU A 43 0.21 -9.30 4.87
N LEU A 44 1.53 -9.38 5.02
CA LEU A 44 2.47 -8.52 4.29
C LEU A 44 2.33 -8.71 2.78
N ARG A 45 2.27 -9.97 2.31
CA ARG A 45 2.06 -10.29 0.89
C ARG A 45 0.71 -9.77 0.39
N LYS A 46 -0.38 -9.93 1.15
CA LYS A 46 -1.71 -9.39 0.79
C LYS A 46 -1.67 -7.87 0.65
N LYS A 47 -1.00 -7.16 1.57
CA LYS A 47 -0.80 -5.72 1.48
C LYS A 47 0.02 -5.32 0.25
N ALA A 48 1.12 -6.04 -0.01
CA ALA A 48 1.96 -5.79 -1.18
C ALA A 48 1.21 -6.03 -2.50
N GLU A 49 0.37 -7.07 -2.58
CA GLU A 49 -0.48 -7.32 -3.75
C GLU A 49 -1.54 -6.23 -3.94
N ALA A 50 -2.19 -5.78 -2.86
CA ALA A 50 -3.13 -4.66 -2.93
C ALA A 50 -2.45 -3.37 -3.41
N GLU A 51 -1.23 -3.11 -2.94
CA GLU A 51 -0.42 -1.98 -3.39
C GLU A 51 -0.02 -2.11 -4.87
N LYS A 52 0.34 -3.32 -5.32
CA LYS A 52 0.60 -3.61 -6.74
C LYS A 52 -0.59 -3.23 -7.61
N VAL A 53 -1.77 -3.70 -7.24
CA VAL A 53 -3.02 -3.41 -7.96
C VAL A 53 -3.29 -1.90 -7.97
N ARG A 54 -3.12 -1.21 -6.83
CA ARG A 54 -3.29 0.25 -6.74
C ARG A 54 -2.36 0.99 -7.70
N ARG A 55 -1.08 0.62 -7.73
CA ARG A 55 -0.06 1.25 -8.59
C ARG A 55 -0.30 1.00 -10.07
N LEU A 56 -0.74 -0.20 -10.43
CA LEU A 56 -1.13 -0.51 -11.81
C LEU A 56 -2.35 0.31 -12.23
N ALA A 57 -3.36 0.43 -11.37
CA ALA A 57 -4.53 1.26 -11.66
C ALA A 57 -4.17 2.75 -11.84
N GLU A 58 -3.25 3.27 -11.03
CA GLU A 58 -2.72 4.62 -11.19
C GLU A 58 -2.00 4.80 -12.53
N ALA A 59 -1.14 3.83 -12.90
CA ALA A 59 -0.45 3.86 -14.19
C ALA A 59 -1.43 3.81 -15.37
N GLU A 60 -2.42 2.92 -15.34
CA GLU A 60 -3.45 2.85 -16.38
C GLU A 60 -4.26 4.15 -16.50
N SER A 61 -4.54 4.82 -15.37
CA SER A 61 -5.24 6.11 -15.36
C SER A 61 -4.41 7.21 -16.03
N ALA A 62 -3.07 7.15 -15.96
CA ALA A 62 -2.19 8.09 -16.64
C ALA A 62 -1.98 7.73 -18.12
N ILE A 63 -1.80 6.45 -18.42
CA ILE A 63 -1.57 5.91 -19.78
C ILE A 63 -2.78 6.16 -20.67
N ALA A 64 -4.00 5.91 -20.18
CA ALA A 64 -5.21 5.96 -20.99
C ALA A 64 -5.42 7.28 -21.77
N PRO A 65 -5.31 8.48 -21.17
CA PRO A 65 -5.42 9.73 -21.93
C PRO A 65 -4.24 9.97 -22.88
N LEU A 66 -3.01 9.66 -22.45
CA LEU A 66 -1.79 9.88 -23.26
C LEU A 66 -1.79 8.99 -24.52
N ALA A 67 -2.13 7.71 -24.36
CA ALA A 67 -2.26 6.76 -25.46
C ALA A 67 -3.35 7.20 -26.45
N ARG A 68 -4.45 7.83 -25.97
CA ARG A 68 -5.48 8.42 -26.85
C ARG A 68 -4.93 9.61 -27.64
N ALA A 69 -4.17 10.50 -27.01
CA ALA A 69 -3.56 11.64 -27.70
C ALA A 69 -2.60 11.17 -28.82
N VAL A 70 -1.80 10.14 -28.55
CA VAL A 70 -0.92 9.51 -29.54
C VAL A 70 -1.73 8.88 -30.68
N LYS A 71 -2.76 8.10 -30.35
CA LYS A 71 -3.66 7.49 -31.34
C LYS A 71 -4.34 8.52 -32.24
N LEU A 72 -4.73 9.66 -31.68
CA LEU A 72 -5.34 10.78 -32.40
C LEU A 72 -4.32 11.65 -33.15
N LYS A 73 -3.01 11.37 -33.01
CA LYS A 73 -1.90 12.14 -33.60
C LYS A 73 -1.89 13.61 -33.18
N ILE A 74 -2.35 13.88 -31.96
CA ILE A 74 -2.35 15.23 -31.35
C ILE A 74 -1.43 15.32 -30.13
N ALA A 75 -0.75 14.22 -29.78
CA ALA A 75 0.20 14.21 -28.68
C ALA A 75 1.40 15.12 -28.95
N THR A 76 1.79 15.84 -27.92
CA THR A 76 3.05 16.58 -27.84
C THR A 76 4.22 15.64 -27.55
N ASP A 77 5.45 16.08 -27.85
CA ASP A 77 6.67 15.32 -27.51
C ASP A 77 6.80 15.02 -26.01
N GLU A 78 6.28 15.91 -25.16
CA GLU A 78 6.24 15.72 -23.71
C GLU A 78 5.25 14.63 -23.32
N GLU A 79 4.04 14.62 -23.90
CA GLU A 79 3.06 13.56 -23.66
C GLU A 79 3.55 12.18 -24.12
N ILE A 80 4.32 12.12 -25.22
CA ILE A 80 4.94 10.89 -25.68
C ILE A 80 5.97 10.37 -24.66
N LYS A 81 6.87 11.23 -24.19
CA LYS A 81 7.85 10.85 -23.15
C LYS A 81 7.18 10.41 -21.86
N ARG A 82 6.12 11.09 -21.45
CA ARG A 82 5.35 10.71 -20.26
C ARG A 82 4.66 9.37 -20.46
N LEU A 83 4.09 9.10 -21.64
CA LEU A 83 3.50 7.80 -21.97
C LEU A 83 4.53 6.68 -21.82
N GLU A 84 5.71 6.83 -22.42
CA GLU A 84 6.79 5.85 -22.34
C GLU A 84 7.23 5.58 -20.89
N ALA A 85 7.35 6.65 -20.08
CA ALA A 85 7.73 6.53 -18.68
C ALA A 85 6.66 5.79 -17.85
N TRP A 86 5.38 6.07 -18.07
CA TRP A 86 4.28 5.40 -17.39
C TRP A 86 4.10 3.94 -17.82
N GLU A 87 4.29 3.63 -19.10
CA GLU A 87 4.29 2.25 -19.60
C GLU A 87 5.45 1.43 -19.04
N LEU A 88 6.66 2.01 -18.99
CA LEU A 88 7.80 1.36 -18.36
C LEU A 88 7.54 1.10 -16.86
N TYR A 89 7.02 2.11 -16.15
CA TYR A 89 6.66 1.99 -14.75
C TYR A 89 5.63 0.87 -14.51
N SER A 90 4.55 0.80 -15.32
CA SER A 90 3.52 -0.24 -15.15
C SER A 90 4.09 -1.64 -15.32
N VAL A 91 4.99 -1.84 -16.30
CA VAL A 91 5.71 -3.10 -16.51
C VAL A 91 6.62 -3.43 -15.34
N MET A 92 7.35 -2.45 -14.82
CA MET A 92 8.23 -2.65 -13.65
C MET A 92 7.42 -3.02 -12.41
N VAL A 93 6.33 -2.31 -12.10
CA VAL A 93 5.41 -2.63 -11.01
C VAL A 93 4.86 -4.05 -11.16
N ASN A 94 4.46 -4.45 -12.37
CA ASN A 94 3.94 -5.80 -12.61
C ASN A 94 4.98 -6.90 -12.34
N ARG A 95 6.28 -6.61 -12.46
CA ARG A 95 7.38 -7.54 -12.20
C ARG A 95 7.82 -7.61 -10.74
N VAL A 96 7.35 -6.71 -9.88
CA VAL A 96 7.69 -6.70 -8.45
C VAL A 96 7.23 -7.99 -7.78
N ASP A 97 8.13 -8.60 -7.02
CA ASP A 97 7.86 -9.72 -6.10
C ASP A 97 7.19 -9.19 -4.83
N THR A 98 5.97 -9.66 -4.55
CA THR A 98 5.17 -9.20 -3.41
C THR A 98 5.57 -9.84 -2.08
N SER A 99 6.54 -10.78 -2.09
CA SER A 99 7.13 -11.33 -0.86
C SER A 99 8.20 -10.43 -0.24
N ALA A 100 8.88 -9.62 -1.07
CA ALA A 100 9.87 -8.62 -0.67
C ALA A 100 9.85 -7.45 -1.67
N PRO A 101 8.79 -6.61 -1.62
CA PRO A 101 8.54 -5.64 -2.67
C PRO A 101 9.56 -4.50 -2.68
N ASP A 102 10.14 -4.26 -3.84
CA ASP A 102 10.93 -3.07 -4.17
C ASP A 102 10.20 -2.31 -5.27
N TRP A 103 9.53 -1.22 -4.91
CA TRP A 103 8.64 -0.50 -5.82
C TRP A 103 9.43 0.51 -6.66
N PRO A 104 9.22 0.57 -7.98
CA PRO A 104 9.81 1.61 -8.81
C PRO A 104 9.28 2.99 -8.41
N ASP A 105 10.08 4.03 -8.69
CA ASP A 105 9.68 5.42 -8.51
C ASP A 105 8.55 5.80 -9.48
N ILE A 106 7.62 6.61 -8.98
CA ILE A 106 6.50 7.09 -9.78
C ILE A 106 7.03 8.16 -10.77
N PRO A 107 6.77 7.99 -12.09
CA PRO A 107 7.19 8.98 -13.08
C PRO A 107 6.40 10.28 -12.95
N ARG A 108 7.02 11.41 -13.34
CA ARG A 108 6.41 12.75 -13.29
C ARG A 108 5.84 13.17 -14.65
#